data_AF-A0A142WZZ3-F1
#
_entry.id   AF-A0A142WZZ3-F1
#
_cell.length_a   1.000
_cell.length_b   1.000
_cell.length_c   1.000
_cell.angle_alpha   90.00
_cell.angle_beta   90.00
_cell.angle_gamma   90.00
#
_symmetry.space_group_name_H-M   'P 1'
#
loop_
_entity.id
_entity.type
_entity.pdbx_description
1 polymer ?
#
loop_
_entity_poly.entity_id
_entity_poly.type
_entity_poly.pdbx_seq_one_letter_code
_entity_poly.pdbx_strand_id
1 'polypeptide(L)'
;MAFRQAKSDSHREQKTWNEWIEKNRAALVAMGLPPEVMVDASCWSDFLENGHLHWHPSSGFDFHQLTHHQLVLLRDFLEKDALKDRAPTLLRWLRTRNLGQS
;
A
#
# COMPACT_ATOMS: atom_id res chain seq x y z
N MET A 1 15.80 7.95 -29.70
CA MET A 1 14.79 6.87 -29.68
C MET A 1 14.53 6.43 -28.22
N ALA A 2 13.92 7.29 -27.38
CA ALA A 2 13.75 7.02 -25.94
C ALA A 2 12.33 6.55 -25.54
N PHE A 3 11.34 6.70 -26.43
CA PHE A 3 9.92 6.43 -26.13
C PHE A 3 9.53 4.95 -26.09
N ARG A 4 10.39 4.03 -26.56
CA ARG A 4 10.10 2.58 -26.58
C ARG A 4 10.47 1.87 -25.27
N GLN A 5 11.41 2.44 -24.52
CA GLN A 5 11.95 1.81 -23.31
C GLN A 5 11.05 2.07 -22.10
N ALA A 6 10.56 3.31 -21.94
CA ALA A 6 9.60 3.67 -20.87
C ALA A 6 8.30 2.86 -20.95
N LYS A 7 7.74 2.62 -22.16
CA LYS A 7 6.53 1.81 -22.33
C LYS A 7 6.74 0.33 -21.95
N SER A 8 7.94 -0.19 -22.18
CA SER A 8 8.27 -1.58 -21.83
C SER A 8 8.47 -1.76 -20.33
N ASP A 9 8.97 -0.73 -19.65
CA ASP A 9 9.17 -0.70 -18.20
C ASP A 9 7.82 -0.63 -17.46
N SER A 10 6.96 0.32 -17.84
CA SER A 10 5.63 0.47 -17.24
C SER A 10 4.75 -0.77 -17.45
N HIS A 11 4.88 -1.48 -18.59
CA HIS A 11 4.14 -2.73 -18.80
C HIS A 11 4.62 -3.84 -17.85
N ARG A 12 5.93 -3.93 -17.61
CA ARG A 12 6.49 -4.92 -16.67
C ARG A 12 6.07 -4.61 -15.24
N GLU A 13 6.17 -3.36 -14.82
CA GLU A 13 5.71 -2.90 -13.51
C GLU A 13 4.22 -3.16 -13.31
N GLN A 14 3.38 -2.86 -14.30
CA GLN A 14 1.95 -3.14 -14.23
C GLN A 14 1.66 -4.64 -14.13
N LYS A 15 2.41 -5.48 -14.85
CA LYS A 15 2.24 -6.94 -14.77
C LYS A 15 2.66 -7.45 -13.39
N THR A 16 3.80 -7.03 -12.88
CA THR A 16 4.28 -7.39 -11.54
C THR A 16 3.31 -6.93 -10.47
N TRP A 17 2.75 -5.72 -10.60
CA TRP A 17 1.70 -5.22 -9.73
C TRP A 17 0.45 -6.10 -9.79
N ASN A 18 -0.04 -6.43 -10.98
CA ASN A 18 -1.24 -7.26 -11.14
C ASN A 18 -1.06 -8.65 -10.49
N GLU A 19 0.11 -9.28 -10.69
CA GLU A 19 0.41 -10.59 -10.07
C GLU A 19 0.55 -10.49 -8.54
N TRP A 20 1.07 -9.38 -8.02
CA TRP A 20 1.18 -9.15 -6.58
C TRP A 20 -0.18 -8.85 -5.95
N ILE A 21 -0.99 -7.99 -6.57
CA ILE A 21 -2.28 -7.62 -6.02
C ILE A 21 -3.26 -8.78 -6.08
N GLU A 22 -3.25 -9.61 -7.12
CA GLU A 22 -4.12 -10.79 -7.19
C GLU A 22 -3.90 -11.75 -6.01
N LYS A 23 -2.65 -11.88 -5.54
CA LYS A 23 -2.30 -12.73 -4.39
C LYS A 23 -2.63 -12.09 -3.04
N ASN A 24 -2.51 -10.77 -2.93
CA ASN A 24 -2.60 -10.06 -1.65
C ASN A 24 -3.94 -9.33 -1.43
N ARG A 25 -4.73 -9.11 -2.48
CA ARG A 25 -5.98 -8.32 -2.44
C ARG A 25 -6.95 -8.80 -1.37
N ALA A 26 -7.13 -10.11 -1.25
CA ALA A 26 -8.03 -10.67 -0.23
C ALA A 26 -7.60 -10.30 1.19
N ALA A 27 -6.29 -10.36 1.48
CA ALA A 27 -5.73 -9.98 2.77
C ALA A 27 -5.86 -8.47 3.02
N LEU A 28 -5.57 -7.65 2.02
CA LEU A 28 -5.67 -6.19 2.12
C LEU A 28 -7.12 -5.74 2.35
N VAL A 29 -8.10 -6.34 1.65
CA VAL A 29 -9.53 -6.07 1.89
C VAL A 29 -9.95 -6.51 3.29
N ALA A 30 -9.46 -7.66 3.78
CA ALA A 30 -9.73 -8.10 5.14
C ALA A 30 -9.13 -7.16 6.22
N MET A 31 -8.03 -6.46 5.90
CA MET A 31 -7.46 -5.40 6.73
C MET A 31 -8.27 -4.10 6.69
N GLY A 32 -9.34 -4.03 5.90
CA GLY A 32 -10.19 -2.84 5.76
C GLY A 32 -9.66 -1.82 4.76
N LEU A 33 -8.68 -2.19 3.92
CA LEU A 33 -8.22 -1.29 2.87
C LEU A 33 -9.24 -1.22 1.73
N PRO A 34 -9.55 -0.01 1.26
CA PRO A 34 -10.52 0.18 0.20
C PRO A 34 -9.89 -0.16 -1.15
N PRO A 35 -10.68 -0.64 -2.14
CA PRO A 35 -10.17 -1.05 -3.45
C PRO A 35 -9.41 0.05 -4.21
N GLU A 36 -9.68 1.31 -3.91
CA GLU A 36 -9.03 2.50 -4.46
C GLU A 36 -7.52 2.51 -4.17
N VAL A 37 -7.10 2.00 -3.01
CA VAL A 37 -5.67 1.90 -2.64
C VAL A 37 -4.96 0.81 -3.45
N MET A 38 -5.73 -0.09 -4.06
CA MET A 38 -5.25 -1.28 -4.77
C MET A 38 -5.40 -1.17 -6.30
N VAL A 39 -5.76 0.01 -6.82
CA VAL A 39 -6.00 0.21 -8.27
C VAL A 39 -4.73 -0.01 -9.08
N ASP A 40 -3.64 0.61 -8.67
CA ASP A 40 -2.34 0.53 -9.32
C ASP A 40 -1.20 0.73 -8.32
N ALA A 41 0.02 0.39 -8.74
CA ALA A 41 1.21 0.49 -7.90
C ALA A 41 1.51 1.93 -7.43
N SER A 42 1.10 2.95 -8.19
CA SER A 42 1.28 4.35 -7.82
C SER A 42 0.33 4.73 -6.69
N CYS A 43 -0.93 4.32 -6.76
CA CYS A 43 -1.90 4.51 -5.66
C CYS A 43 -1.44 3.82 -4.37
N TRP A 44 -0.92 2.59 -4.49
CA TRP A 44 -0.35 1.88 -3.35
C TRP A 44 0.87 2.62 -2.76
N SER A 45 1.78 3.08 -3.62
CA SER A 45 2.95 3.84 -3.18
C SER A 45 2.56 5.17 -2.51
N ASP A 46 1.57 5.88 -3.06
CA ASP A 46 1.04 7.12 -2.49
C ASP A 46 0.44 6.89 -1.11
N PHE A 47 -0.36 5.82 -0.95
CA PHE A 47 -0.90 5.41 0.35
C PHE A 47 0.21 5.04 1.34
N LEU A 48 1.24 4.33 0.92
CA LEU A 48 2.36 3.95 1.79
C LEU A 48 3.19 5.15 2.25
N GLU A 49 3.26 6.21 1.46
CA GLU A 49 4.00 7.42 1.83
C GLU A 49 3.15 8.41 2.65
N ASN A 50 1.86 8.54 2.34
CA ASN A 50 0.99 9.56 2.93
C ASN A 50 -0.03 9.02 3.95
N GLY A 51 -0.29 7.71 3.97
CA GLY A 51 -1.34 7.07 4.75
C GLY A 51 -2.77 7.28 4.20
N HIS A 52 -2.91 8.04 3.11
CA HIS A 52 -4.16 8.31 2.42
C HIS A 52 -3.89 8.47 0.93
N LEU A 53 -4.93 8.39 0.10
CA LEU A 53 -4.81 8.65 -1.34
C LEU A 53 -4.95 10.14 -1.60
N HIS A 54 -3.86 10.79 -1.94
CA HIS A 54 -3.85 12.23 -2.22
C HIS A 54 -4.51 12.54 -3.57
N TRP A 55 -4.54 11.57 -4.50
CA TRP A 55 -5.01 11.76 -5.88
C TRP A 55 -6.44 11.24 -6.12
N HIS A 56 -7.06 10.61 -5.12
CA HIS A 56 -8.44 10.10 -5.19
C HIS A 56 -9.37 10.86 -4.23
N PRO A 57 -9.87 12.05 -4.62
CA PRO A 57 -10.73 12.89 -3.76
C PRO A 57 -12.07 12.22 -3.41
N SER A 58 -12.47 11.18 -4.13
CA SER A 58 -13.72 10.44 -3.91
C SER A 58 -13.64 9.33 -2.85
N SER A 59 -12.45 8.87 -2.45
CA SER A 59 -12.38 7.78 -1.46
C SER A 59 -12.60 8.28 -0.03
N GLY A 60 -12.12 9.48 0.30
CA GLY A 60 -12.18 10.04 1.66
C GLY A 60 -11.52 9.15 2.73
N PHE A 61 -10.75 8.16 2.30
CA PHE A 61 -10.15 7.15 3.15
C PHE A 61 -8.85 7.65 3.74
N ASP A 62 -8.77 7.58 5.06
CA ASP A 62 -7.56 7.83 5.83
C ASP A 62 -7.29 6.58 6.66
N PHE A 63 -6.06 6.09 6.66
CA PHE A 63 -5.67 4.95 7.50
C PHE A 63 -5.97 5.17 9.00
N HIS A 64 -6.14 6.40 9.47
CA HIS A 64 -6.62 6.71 10.81
C HIS A 64 -8.04 6.20 11.09
N GLN A 65 -8.83 5.91 10.06
CA GLN A 65 -10.15 5.30 10.17
C GLN A 65 -10.09 3.79 10.45
N LEU A 66 -8.93 3.15 10.26
CA LEU A 66 -8.74 1.74 10.57
C LEU A 66 -8.73 1.50 12.09
N THR A 67 -9.34 0.39 12.50
CA THR A 67 -9.28 -0.05 13.89
C THR A 67 -7.85 -0.42 14.29
N HIS A 68 -7.57 -0.43 15.60
CA HIS A 68 -6.26 -0.86 16.11
C HIS A 68 -5.85 -2.25 15.60
N HIS A 69 -6.78 -3.20 15.58
CA HIS A 69 -6.54 -4.55 15.07
C HIS A 69 -6.17 -4.54 13.57
N GLN A 70 -6.86 -3.75 12.76
CA GLN A 70 -6.55 -3.59 11.34
C GLN A 70 -5.18 -2.93 11.12
N LEU A 71 -4.82 -1.93 11.93
CA LEU A 71 -3.50 -1.30 11.88
C LEU A 71 -2.37 -2.26 12.24
N VAL A 72 -2.59 -3.16 13.22
CA VAL A 72 -1.63 -4.23 13.56
C VAL A 72 -1.47 -5.22 12.40
N LEU A 73 -2.58 -5.68 11.80
CA LEU A 73 -2.52 -6.57 10.65
C LEU A 73 -1.83 -5.92 9.45
N LEU A 74 -2.11 -4.64 9.19
CA LEU A 74 -1.46 -3.87 8.14
C LEU A 74 0.04 -3.73 8.39
N ARG A 75 0.45 -3.41 9.62
CA ARG A 75 1.87 -3.36 10.01
C ARG A 75 2.54 -4.70 9.76
N ASP A 76 1.99 -5.79 10.31
CA ASP A 76 2.60 -7.12 10.19
C ASP A 76 2.67 -7.58 8.73
N PHE A 77 1.69 -7.20 7.90
CA PHE A 77 1.72 -7.43 6.46
C PHE A 77 2.87 -6.65 5.80
N LEU A 78 2.99 -5.34 6.06
CA LEU A 78 4.06 -4.50 5.49
C LEU A 78 5.45 -4.92 5.97
N GLU A 79 5.57 -5.46 7.19
CA GLU A 79 6.84 -6.00 7.69
C GLU A 79 7.24 -7.32 7.02
N LYS A 80 6.28 -8.12 6.60
CA LYS A 80 6.54 -9.37 5.86
C LYS A 80 6.76 -9.12 4.37
N ASP A 81 6.02 -8.18 3.81
CA ASP A 81 6.14 -7.79 2.40
C ASP A 81 7.39 -6.93 2.16
N ALA A 82 7.89 -6.26 3.22
CA ALA A 82 9.10 -5.44 3.31
C ALA A 82 9.76 -5.21 1.94
N LEU A 83 9.16 -4.27 1.21
CA LEU A 83 9.65 -3.68 -0.02
C LEU A 83 11.17 -3.60 0.04
N LYS A 84 11.83 -4.39 -0.81
CA LYS A 84 13.25 -4.82 -0.70
C LYS A 84 14.31 -3.72 -0.57
N ASP A 85 13.94 -2.45 -0.64
CA ASP A 85 14.88 -1.31 -0.65
C ASP A 85 14.61 -0.25 0.42
N ARG A 86 13.37 -0.04 0.89
CA ARG A 86 13.09 1.01 1.89
C ARG A 86 11.78 0.76 2.64
N ALA A 87 11.81 0.94 3.96
CA ALA A 87 10.60 0.96 4.76
C ALA A 87 9.77 2.22 4.41
N PRO A 88 8.50 2.07 3.99
CA PRO A 88 7.66 3.20 3.66
C PRO A 88 7.36 4.06 4.89
N THR A 89 7.04 5.33 4.66
CA THR A 89 6.75 6.31 5.73
C THR A 89 5.62 5.82 6.65
N LEU A 90 4.58 5.20 6.09
CA LEU A 90 3.49 4.59 6.83
C LEU A 90 3.97 3.47 7.77
N LEU A 91 4.84 2.57 7.31
CA LEU A 91 5.37 1.50 8.17
C LEU A 91 6.21 2.07 9.32
N ARG A 92 7.03 3.09 9.05
CA ARG A 92 7.77 3.80 10.10
C ARG A 92 6.83 4.41 11.12
N TRP A 93 5.75 5.02 10.65
CA TRP A 93 4.74 5.61 11.52
C TRP A 93 4.02 4.54 12.37
N LEU A 94 3.62 3.42 11.77
CA LEU A 94 2.98 2.29 12.45
C LEU A 94 3.89 1.62 13.49
N ARG A 95 5.22 1.70 13.32
CA ARG A 95 6.20 1.27 14.32
C ARG A 95 6.31 2.26 15.49
N THR A 96 6.22 3.56 15.21
CA THR A 96 6.33 4.62 16.23
C THR A 96 5.04 4.86 17.01
N ARG A 97 3.87 4.68 16.39
CA ARG A 97 2.64 4.51 17.14
C ARG A 97 2.82 3.19 17.88
N ASN A 98 3.15 3.28 19.16
CA ASN A 98 3.11 2.16 20.08
C ASN A 98 1.64 1.66 20.09
N LEU A 99 1.30 0.80 19.12
CA LEU A 99 0.06 0.03 19.05
C LEU A 99 0.11 -1.01 20.18
N GLY A 100 0.18 -0.51 21.43
CA GLY A 100 0.55 -1.23 22.65
C GLY A 100 -0.20 -2.57 22.76
N GLN A 101 0.39 -3.63 23.32
CA GLN A 101 0.85 -3.65 24.72
C GLN A 101 -0.10 -2.84 25.60
N SER A 102 -1.37 -3.25 25.68
CA SER A 102 -1.98 -3.67 26.94
C SER A 102 -3.34 -4.34 26.73
#